data_AF-A0A9E3YXG2-F1
#
_entry.id   AF-A0A9E3YXG2-F1
#
_cell.length_a   1.000
_cell.length_b   1.000
_cell.length_c   1.000
_cell.angle_alpha   90.00
_cell.angle_beta   90.00
_cell.angle_gamma   90.00
#
_symmetry.space_group_name_H-M   'P 1'
#
loop_
_entity.id
_entity.type
_entity.pdbx_description
1 polymer ?
#
loop_
_entity_poly.entity_id
_entity_poly.type
_entity_poly.pdbx_seq_one_letter_code
_entity_poly.pdbx_strand_id
1 'polypeptide(L)'
;MYFRTLLFLVYAVFLVACGGGGGSSSGTAASPAVEPTPPPPPPPVEPTPISAEEATRFLSQATFGPNAAGIEELVSLGMEQWLLDEFDKPASLHTEAVLAQFPEDGTFLGDNGLPFPELVFLPSDSFWKAAIEGDDQLRQRMAFALSQILVVSGDSDVGRLPQALAHYADILTDGAFGNYRDLLQEVTYSPAMAIFLTYLRNEKADPAQGRVPDENYARELLQLFTIGLVELNADGTPVTTPDGGEVELYDNGDITELAKVFTGLSFDGPRFQTTFQRLPLPAFYSPLVMFEQFHSEQAKQFLTVSIPENTPGDQSIDLALDGIFAHPNVGPFVGRQLIQRFVTSAPSPAYVSRVAAAFDRGDYELPSGTRVGSGERGDLKAVIAAILMDVEARSAASAEDPTFGKLREPVLRFTHWARAFEVNSADAANELSLRNTNRAEALGQQAYRSPSVFNFYRPGYIAPGTETGAAGLTAPELQITTASTVVGYPNFLASFVFGLSPKIDRDEPPTYVANYARQVAVAADPQALLDNLDLLLTHGTLQAETRERITGLLDTLDAETEEDLLLRARFASVLVMTSPEYIVLR
;
A
#
# COMPACT_ATOMS: atom_id res chain seq x y z
N MET A 1 -18.26 -8.82 47.02
CA MET A 1 -18.34 -9.24 48.44
C MET A 1 -19.41 -10.33 48.51
N TYR A 2 -19.04 -11.60 48.74
CA TYR A 2 -19.93 -12.79 48.73
C TYR A 2 -20.61 -13.11 47.37
N PHE A 3 -20.89 -14.35 46.93
CA PHE A 3 -20.79 -15.70 47.52
C PHE A 3 -20.54 -16.78 46.40
N ARG A 4 -19.74 -17.83 46.71
CA ARG A 4 -19.56 -19.21 46.15
C ARG A 4 -20.07 -19.62 44.73
N THR A 5 -19.36 -20.36 43.85
CA THR A 5 -18.48 -21.58 43.91
C THR A 5 -19.20 -22.90 43.49
N LEU A 6 -18.72 -23.49 42.37
CA LEU A 6 -18.71 -24.92 41.92
C LEU A 6 -19.91 -25.87 42.13
N LEU A 7 -20.28 -26.61 41.07
CA LEU A 7 -20.10 -28.08 40.94
C LEU A 7 -20.52 -28.58 39.55
N PHE A 8 -19.97 -29.71 39.07
CA PHE A 8 -20.77 -30.86 38.64
C PHE A 8 -19.92 -32.14 38.52
N LEU A 9 -20.58 -33.31 38.59
CA LEU A 9 -19.97 -34.62 38.81
C LEU A 9 -20.57 -35.67 37.83
N VAL A 10 -19.77 -36.69 37.52
CA VAL A 10 -19.98 -37.79 36.55
C VAL A 10 -21.29 -38.59 36.74
N TYR A 11 -21.88 -39.09 35.65
CA TYR A 11 -22.56 -40.41 35.64
C TYR A 11 -22.53 -41.08 34.25
N ALA A 12 -22.56 -42.42 34.22
CA ALA A 12 -22.57 -43.27 33.02
C ALA A 12 -23.73 -44.28 33.06
N VAL A 13 -24.18 -44.76 31.90
CA VAL A 13 -25.24 -45.80 31.76
C VAL A 13 -24.91 -46.77 30.61
N PHE A 14 -25.15 -48.06 30.84
CA PHE A 14 -25.11 -49.17 29.87
C PHE A 14 -26.54 -49.69 29.63
N LEU A 15 -26.84 -50.26 28.44
CA LEU A 15 -28.08 -51.00 28.17
C LEU A 15 -27.86 -52.12 27.12
N VAL A 16 -28.53 -53.27 27.29
CA VAL A 16 -28.44 -54.48 26.44
C VAL A 16 -29.80 -55.21 26.35
N ALA A 17 -30.16 -55.71 25.15
CA ALA A 17 -31.24 -56.66 24.72
C ALA A 17 -31.84 -56.18 23.36
N CYS A 18 -32.35 -56.96 22.39
CA CYS A 18 -32.49 -58.42 22.11
C CYS A 18 -32.62 -58.62 20.56
N GLY A 19 -32.63 -59.81 19.95
CA GLY A 19 -32.45 -61.16 20.49
C GLY A 19 -33.30 -62.31 19.88
N GLY A 20 -33.47 -62.47 18.55
CA GLY A 20 -34.18 -63.65 18.01
C GLY A 20 -34.41 -63.78 16.48
N GLY A 21 -33.89 -64.88 15.89
CA GLY A 21 -34.35 -65.62 14.66
C GLY A 21 -34.41 -64.92 13.29
N GLY A 22 -34.09 -65.53 12.13
CA GLY A 22 -33.55 -66.86 11.81
C GLY A 22 -34.01 -67.35 10.42
N GLY A 23 -33.11 -67.62 9.45
CA GLY A 23 -33.52 -68.11 8.10
C GLY A 23 -32.48 -68.08 6.97
N SER A 24 -31.56 -69.05 6.95
CA SER A 24 -30.78 -69.59 5.81
C SER A 24 -30.45 -68.75 4.55
N SER A 25 -29.16 -68.55 4.29
CA SER A 25 -28.54 -68.96 3.02
C SER A 25 -27.06 -69.36 3.25
N SER A 26 -26.53 -70.22 2.38
CA SER A 26 -25.24 -70.91 2.55
C SER A 26 -24.03 -70.01 2.27
N GLY A 27 -23.03 -70.04 3.16
CA GLY A 27 -21.88 -69.15 3.09
C GLY A 27 -20.78 -69.55 2.10
N THR A 28 -20.09 -68.53 1.61
CA THR A 28 -18.72 -68.60 1.09
C THR A 28 -17.89 -67.64 1.96
N ALA A 29 -16.74 -68.09 2.49
CA ALA A 29 -15.99 -67.28 3.45
C ALA A 29 -15.34 -66.06 2.76
N ALA A 30 -15.72 -64.86 3.19
CA ALA A 30 -15.06 -63.62 2.79
C ALA A 30 -13.96 -63.25 3.80
N SER A 31 -12.78 -62.89 3.31
CA SER A 31 -11.74 -62.26 4.13
C SER A 31 -12.26 -60.97 4.78
N PRO A 32 -11.74 -60.57 5.96
CA PRO A 32 -12.05 -59.26 6.52
C PRO A 32 -11.64 -58.17 5.52
N ALA A 33 -12.56 -57.25 5.24
CA ALA A 33 -12.28 -56.10 4.39
C ALA A 33 -11.23 -55.23 5.07
N VAL A 34 -10.12 -54.98 4.37
CA VAL A 34 -9.14 -53.97 4.76
C VAL A 34 -9.80 -52.61 4.52
N GLU A 35 -9.91 -51.79 5.57
CA GLU A 35 -10.31 -50.39 5.42
C GLU A 35 -9.34 -49.71 4.46
N PRO A 36 -9.81 -48.95 3.44
CA PRO A 36 -8.92 -48.25 2.54
C PRO A 36 -8.11 -47.23 3.35
N THR A 37 -6.80 -47.43 3.42
CA THR A 37 -5.88 -46.45 3.99
C THR A 37 -6.11 -45.11 3.29
N PRO A 38 -6.17 -43.98 4.04
CA PRO A 38 -6.26 -42.67 3.41
C PRO A 38 -5.11 -42.52 2.41
N PRO A 39 -5.33 -41.85 1.26
CA PRO A 39 -4.25 -41.60 0.31
C PRO A 39 -3.09 -40.89 1.04
N PRO A 40 -1.83 -41.20 0.70
CA PRO A 40 -0.70 -40.47 1.27
C PRO A 40 -0.90 -38.97 0.97
N PRO A 41 -0.49 -38.08 1.90
CA PRO A 41 -0.50 -36.64 1.60
C PRO A 41 0.27 -36.40 0.30
N PRO A 42 -0.16 -35.42 -0.52
CA PRO A 42 0.58 -35.07 -1.72
C PRO A 42 2.04 -34.76 -1.35
N PRO A 43 3.01 -35.15 -2.19
CA PRO A 43 4.40 -34.81 -1.93
C PRO A 43 4.53 -33.29 -1.76
N PRO A 44 5.44 -32.80 -0.90
CA PRO A 44 5.76 -31.38 -0.85
C PRO A 44 6.08 -30.89 -2.27
N VAL A 45 5.44 -29.79 -2.68
CA VAL A 45 5.80 -29.14 -3.93
C VAL A 45 7.21 -28.60 -3.74
N GLU A 46 8.18 -29.15 -4.46
CA GLU A 46 9.53 -28.58 -4.47
C GLU A 46 9.43 -27.15 -5.02
N PRO A 47 10.02 -26.15 -4.35
CA PRO A 47 9.89 -24.76 -4.80
C PRO A 47 10.45 -24.63 -6.21
N THR A 48 9.68 -23.97 -7.09
CA THR A 48 10.14 -23.65 -8.45
C THR A 48 11.47 -22.91 -8.36
N PRO A 49 12.57 -23.45 -8.92
CA PRO A 49 13.87 -22.79 -8.84
C PRO A 49 13.82 -21.44 -9.55
N ILE A 50 14.22 -20.38 -8.85
CA ILE A 50 14.34 -19.02 -9.39
C ILE A 50 15.78 -18.52 -9.29
N SER A 51 16.18 -17.63 -10.18
CA SER A 51 17.48 -16.98 -10.12
C SER A 51 17.51 -15.85 -9.08
N ALA A 52 18.72 -15.40 -8.72
CA ALA A 52 18.87 -14.25 -7.83
C ALA A 52 18.35 -12.96 -8.48
N GLU A 53 18.48 -12.82 -9.80
CA GLU A 53 17.94 -11.71 -10.60
C GLU A 53 16.41 -11.71 -10.59
N GLU A 54 15.78 -12.88 -10.78
CA GLU A 54 14.32 -13.04 -10.69
C GLU A 54 13.80 -12.69 -9.29
N ALA A 55 14.53 -13.11 -8.25
CA ALA A 55 14.25 -12.78 -6.86
C ALA A 55 14.39 -11.26 -6.58
N THR A 56 15.51 -10.63 -6.97
CA THR A 56 15.68 -9.17 -6.83
C THR A 56 14.57 -8.42 -7.58
N ARG A 57 14.24 -8.81 -8.82
CA ARG A 57 13.17 -8.16 -9.61
C ARG A 57 11.81 -8.28 -8.93
N PHE A 58 11.47 -9.46 -8.40
CA PHE A 58 10.24 -9.68 -7.63
C PHE A 58 10.19 -8.78 -6.38
N LEU A 59 11.23 -8.80 -5.54
CA LEU A 59 11.30 -7.97 -4.32
C LEU A 59 11.31 -6.48 -4.62
N SER A 60 11.92 -6.04 -5.73
CA SER A 60 11.90 -4.64 -6.17
C SER A 60 10.50 -4.14 -6.52
N GLN A 61 9.61 -5.03 -6.95
CA GLN A 61 8.20 -4.73 -7.19
C GLN A 61 7.38 -4.85 -5.89
N ALA A 62 7.59 -5.91 -5.11
CA ALA A 62 6.79 -6.30 -3.96
C ALA A 62 7.07 -5.54 -2.64
N THR A 63 8.25 -4.93 -2.48
CA THR A 63 8.72 -4.35 -1.19
C THR A 63 9.14 -2.88 -1.33
N PHE A 64 9.68 -2.29 -0.26
CA PHE A 64 10.38 -0.99 -0.32
C PHE A 64 11.81 -1.08 -0.87
N GLY A 65 12.28 -2.28 -1.21
CA GLY A 65 13.54 -2.57 -1.87
C GLY A 65 14.23 -3.81 -1.27
N PRO A 66 14.78 -4.70 -2.11
CA PRO A 66 15.52 -5.87 -1.63
C PRO A 66 16.77 -5.48 -0.85
N ASN A 67 17.12 -6.34 0.11
CA ASN A 67 18.46 -6.48 0.65
C ASN A 67 18.98 -7.89 0.33
N ALA A 68 20.27 -8.14 0.55
CA ALA A 68 20.87 -9.42 0.16
C ALA A 68 20.27 -10.61 0.93
N ALA A 69 19.95 -10.46 2.22
CA ALA A 69 19.29 -11.51 3.00
C ALA A 69 17.91 -11.90 2.42
N GLY A 70 17.09 -10.92 2.03
CA GLY A 70 15.79 -11.18 1.39
C GLY A 70 15.90 -11.83 0.00
N ILE A 71 16.95 -11.50 -0.76
CA ILE A 71 17.24 -12.18 -2.04
C ILE A 71 17.63 -13.65 -1.77
N GLU A 72 18.54 -13.90 -0.82
CA GLU A 72 18.97 -15.24 -0.41
C GLU A 72 17.78 -16.08 0.11
N GLU A 73 16.91 -15.50 0.92
CA GLU A 73 15.66 -16.10 1.42
C GLU A 73 14.68 -16.44 0.28
N LEU A 74 14.39 -15.48 -0.60
CA LEU A 74 13.43 -15.69 -1.69
C LEU A 74 13.91 -16.75 -2.69
N VAL A 75 15.21 -16.81 -2.99
CA VAL A 75 15.80 -17.90 -3.80
C VAL A 75 15.64 -19.26 -3.10
N SER A 76 15.69 -19.31 -1.77
CA SER A 76 15.50 -20.55 -1.00
C SER A 76 14.03 -20.99 -0.86
N LEU A 77 13.09 -20.04 -0.76
CA LEU A 77 11.66 -20.31 -0.53
C LEU A 77 10.84 -20.42 -1.82
N GLY A 78 11.22 -19.66 -2.85
CA GLY A 78 10.38 -19.42 -4.02
C GLY A 78 9.30 -18.36 -3.77
N MET A 79 8.82 -17.73 -4.86
CA MET A 79 7.90 -16.58 -4.81
C MET A 79 6.54 -16.90 -4.15
N GLU A 80 6.03 -18.13 -4.31
CA GLU A 80 4.75 -18.52 -3.72
C GLU A 80 4.80 -18.64 -2.20
N GLN A 81 5.82 -19.32 -1.66
CA GLN A 81 5.93 -19.50 -0.21
C GLN A 81 6.23 -18.18 0.49
N TRP A 82 7.14 -17.37 -0.07
CA TRP A 82 7.40 -16.02 0.45
C TRP A 82 6.14 -15.15 0.49
N LEU A 83 5.31 -15.21 -0.55
CA LEU A 83 4.05 -14.45 -0.61
C LEU A 83 3.05 -14.91 0.46
N LEU A 84 2.96 -16.21 0.73
CA LEU A 84 2.14 -16.77 1.81
C LEU A 84 2.67 -16.33 3.19
N ASP A 85 4.00 -16.39 3.40
CA ASP A 85 4.64 -16.01 4.65
C ASP A 85 4.43 -14.50 4.95
N GLU A 86 4.56 -13.62 3.95
CA GLU A 86 4.27 -12.18 4.08
C GLU A 86 2.81 -11.87 4.48
N PHE A 87 1.84 -12.69 4.04
CA PHE A 87 0.44 -12.50 4.41
C PHE A 87 0.17 -12.78 5.89
N ASP A 88 0.96 -13.66 6.50
CA ASP A 88 0.85 -14.09 7.90
C ASP A 88 1.71 -13.26 8.86
N LYS A 89 2.62 -12.41 8.34
CA LYS A 89 3.41 -11.47 9.16
C LYS A 89 2.52 -10.46 9.90
N PRO A 90 2.79 -10.19 11.19
CA PRO A 90 2.03 -9.21 11.97
C PRO A 90 2.24 -7.79 11.41
N ALA A 91 1.20 -6.96 11.50
CA ALA A 91 1.26 -5.59 11.00
C ALA A 91 2.17 -4.70 11.86
N SER A 92 3.08 -3.95 11.23
CA SER A 92 3.81 -2.86 11.86
C SER A 92 2.93 -1.60 11.87
N LEU A 93 2.25 -1.35 13.00
CA LEU A 93 1.35 -0.20 13.16
C LEU A 93 2.06 1.06 13.68
N HIS A 94 1.50 2.22 13.34
CA HIS A 94 2.03 3.55 13.57
C HIS A 94 1.43 4.27 14.79
N THR A 95 0.12 4.10 15.08
CA THR A 95 -0.57 4.91 16.10
C THR A 95 0.04 4.76 17.49
N GLU A 96 0.34 3.53 17.93
CA GLU A 96 0.94 3.29 19.25
C GLU A 96 2.33 3.95 19.35
N ALA A 97 3.17 3.78 18.33
CA ALA A 97 4.50 4.37 18.29
C ALA A 97 4.48 5.92 18.27
N VAL A 98 3.49 6.52 17.61
CA VAL A 98 3.28 7.97 17.59
C VAL A 98 2.74 8.47 18.93
N LEU A 99 1.75 7.81 19.52
CA LEU A 99 1.17 8.20 20.81
C LEU A 99 2.14 8.02 21.98
N ALA A 100 3.08 7.07 21.91
CA ALA A 100 4.12 6.88 22.93
C ALA A 100 5.05 8.11 23.11
N GLN A 101 5.07 9.02 22.14
CA GLN A 101 5.85 10.27 22.17
C GLN A 101 5.01 11.49 22.60
N PHE A 102 3.71 11.33 22.90
CA PHE A 102 2.86 12.43 23.36
C PHE A 102 3.07 12.67 24.87
N PRO A 103 2.84 13.91 25.36
CA PRO A 103 2.74 14.18 26.80
C PRO A 103 1.71 13.29 27.50
N GLU A 104 1.99 12.88 28.74
CA GLU A 104 1.14 11.96 29.53
C GLU A 104 -0.31 12.46 29.73
N ASP A 105 -0.54 13.79 29.70
CA ASP A 105 -1.86 14.40 29.82
C ASP A 105 -2.65 14.41 28.51
N GLY A 106 -2.04 13.96 27.41
CA GLY A 106 -2.60 13.96 26.06
C GLY A 106 -2.67 15.34 25.41
N THR A 107 -2.06 16.37 25.99
CA THR A 107 -2.00 17.71 25.39
C THR A 107 -1.10 17.67 24.17
N PHE A 108 -1.65 18.01 23.00
CA PHE A 108 -0.89 18.08 21.73
C PHE A 108 -0.92 19.47 21.09
N LEU A 109 -1.77 20.39 21.56
CA LEU A 109 -1.90 21.77 21.09
C LEU A 109 -1.35 22.76 22.12
N GLY A 110 -0.56 23.74 21.67
CA GLY A 110 -0.15 24.88 22.48
C GLY A 110 -1.21 25.99 22.57
N ASP A 111 -0.93 27.04 23.35
CA ASP A 111 -1.82 28.20 23.56
C ASP A 111 -2.24 28.93 22.26
N ASN A 112 -1.43 28.80 21.20
CA ASN A 112 -1.70 29.34 19.88
C ASN A 112 -2.65 28.47 19.02
N GLY A 113 -3.09 27.30 19.52
CA GLY A 113 -3.94 26.35 18.79
C GLY A 113 -3.21 25.60 17.66
N LEU A 114 -1.88 25.59 17.66
CA LEU A 114 -1.05 24.78 16.77
C LEU A 114 -0.52 23.55 17.53
N PRO A 115 -0.24 22.44 16.82
CA PRO A 115 0.43 21.29 17.43
C PRO A 115 1.82 21.67 17.94
N PHE A 116 2.32 20.95 18.94
CA PHE A 116 3.73 21.03 19.33
C PHE A 116 4.62 20.60 18.14
N PRO A 117 5.64 21.40 17.73
CA PRO A 117 6.43 21.14 16.53
C PRO A 117 7.08 19.75 16.45
N GLU A 118 7.48 19.20 17.60
CA GLU A 118 8.05 17.88 17.77
C GLU A 118 7.08 16.74 17.39
N LEU A 119 5.77 16.93 17.58
CA LEU A 119 4.76 15.90 17.29
C LEU A 119 4.40 15.81 15.81
N VAL A 120 4.54 16.91 15.05
CA VAL A 120 4.07 17.05 13.65
C VAL A 120 4.72 16.03 12.72
N PHE A 121 5.97 15.65 12.98
CA PHE A 121 6.75 14.77 12.12
C PHE A 121 6.68 13.29 12.48
N LEU A 122 6.14 12.94 13.67
CA LEU A 122 6.11 11.55 14.16
C LEU A 122 5.47 10.54 13.18
N PRO A 123 4.41 10.86 12.42
CA PRO A 123 3.88 9.95 11.41
C PRO A 123 4.86 9.70 10.25
N SER A 124 5.65 10.71 9.86
CA SER A 124 6.72 10.53 8.86
C SER A 124 7.88 9.69 9.43
N ASP A 125 8.28 9.94 10.68
CA ASP A 125 9.34 9.16 11.33
C ASP A 125 8.95 7.69 11.47
N SER A 126 7.70 7.42 11.85
CA SER A 126 7.11 6.07 11.94
C SER A 126 7.02 5.40 10.57
N PHE A 127 6.62 6.12 9.51
CA PHE A 127 6.63 5.60 8.14
C PHE A 127 8.02 5.17 7.69
N TRP A 128 9.05 6.02 7.86
CA TRP A 128 10.40 5.67 7.43
C TRP A 128 10.92 4.42 8.14
N LYS A 129 10.63 4.30 9.45
CA LYS A 129 10.98 3.12 10.23
C LYS A 129 10.27 1.86 9.72
N ALA A 130 8.96 1.89 9.52
CA ALA A 130 8.21 0.72 9.03
C ALA A 130 8.64 0.32 7.61
N ALA A 131 8.87 1.29 6.71
CA ALA A 131 9.33 1.02 5.35
C ALA A 131 10.73 0.38 5.30
N ILE A 132 11.65 0.79 6.19
CA ILE A 132 13.06 0.37 6.15
C ILE A 132 13.35 -0.83 7.08
N GLU A 133 12.81 -0.86 8.30
CA GLU A 133 13.06 -1.89 9.31
C GLU A 133 11.91 -2.89 9.47
N GLY A 134 10.71 -2.59 8.98
CA GLY A 134 9.54 -3.46 9.10
C GLY A 134 9.73 -4.80 8.37
N ASP A 135 9.28 -5.87 9.02
CA ASP A 135 9.34 -7.24 8.49
C ASP A 135 8.19 -7.55 7.51
N ASP A 136 7.01 -6.94 7.73
CA ASP A 136 5.80 -7.04 6.93
C ASP A 136 5.86 -6.19 5.64
N GLN A 137 6.93 -6.34 4.88
CA GLN A 137 7.28 -5.48 3.76
C GLN A 137 6.21 -5.35 2.69
N LEU A 138 5.55 -6.45 2.30
CA LEU A 138 4.47 -6.42 1.33
C LEU A 138 3.25 -5.66 1.87
N ARG A 139 2.95 -5.79 3.17
CA ARG A 139 1.84 -5.09 3.85
C ARG A 139 2.09 -3.59 3.85
N GLN A 140 3.26 -3.17 4.31
CA GLN A 140 3.68 -1.75 4.31
C GLN A 140 3.70 -1.18 2.89
N ARG A 141 4.16 -1.96 1.91
CA ARG A 141 4.23 -1.55 0.51
C ARG A 141 2.84 -1.39 -0.13
N MET A 142 1.88 -2.22 0.29
CA MET A 142 0.47 -2.14 -0.07
C MET A 142 -0.24 -0.98 0.63
N ALA A 143 0.02 -0.72 1.91
CA ALA A 143 -0.50 0.45 2.62
C ALA A 143 -0.09 1.76 1.94
N PHE A 144 1.17 1.87 1.49
CA PHE A 144 1.66 3.01 0.70
C PHE A 144 1.06 3.08 -0.72
N ALA A 145 0.73 1.93 -1.32
CA ALA A 145 -0.01 1.90 -2.59
C ALA A 145 -1.46 2.38 -2.42
N LEU A 146 -2.12 1.96 -1.33
CA LEU A 146 -3.48 2.36 -0.98
C LEU A 146 -3.56 3.85 -0.59
N SER A 147 -2.56 4.41 0.11
CA SER A 147 -2.52 5.85 0.44
C SER A 147 -2.45 6.76 -0.78
N GLN A 148 -2.07 6.21 -1.93
CA GLN A 148 -2.00 6.89 -3.22
C GLN A 148 -3.30 6.80 -4.04
N ILE A 149 -4.26 5.98 -3.59
CA ILE A 149 -5.62 5.84 -4.16
C ILE A 149 -6.62 6.48 -3.19
N LEU A 150 -6.63 6.01 -1.94
CA LEU A 150 -7.42 6.52 -0.82
C LEU A 150 -6.66 7.67 -0.16
N VAL A 151 -6.61 8.81 -0.87
CA VAL A 151 -5.70 9.92 -0.54
C VAL A 151 -6.16 10.72 0.69
N VAL A 152 -5.26 10.84 1.67
CA VAL A 152 -5.25 11.86 2.73
C VAL A 152 -3.87 12.51 2.76
N SER A 153 -3.80 13.81 3.04
CA SER A 153 -2.53 14.55 3.08
C SER A 153 -2.30 15.32 4.38
N GLY A 154 -1.11 15.16 4.95
CA GLY A 154 -0.55 16.03 5.99
C GLY A 154 -0.18 17.43 5.51
N ASP A 155 -0.18 17.71 4.19
CA ASP A 155 -0.16 19.07 3.63
C ASP A 155 -1.59 19.68 3.59
N SER A 156 -2.32 19.49 4.69
CA SER A 156 -3.67 20.03 4.96
C SER A 156 -3.86 20.24 6.47
N ASP A 157 -5.06 20.61 6.93
CA ASP A 157 -5.36 20.67 8.37
C ASP A 157 -5.20 19.31 9.10
N VAL A 158 -5.19 18.17 8.38
CA VAL A 158 -4.86 16.85 8.97
C VAL A 158 -3.41 16.82 9.50
N GLY A 159 -2.48 17.56 8.90
CA GLY A 159 -1.09 17.67 9.39
C GLY A 159 -0.97 18.33 10.77
N ARG A 160 -2.06 18.89 11.30
CA ARG A 160 -2.14 19.43 12.67
C ARG A 160 -2.56 18.39 13.70
N LEU A 161 -2.90 17.18 13.26
CA LEU A 161 -3.40 16.06 14.04
C LEU A 161 -2.55 14.81 13.74
N PRO A 162 -1.26 14.77 14.16
CA PRO A 162 -0.36 13.67 13.83
C PRO A 162 -0.90 12.30 14.26
N GLN A 163 -1.65 12.22 15.37
CA GLN A 163 -2.35 11.01 15.82
C GLN A 163 -3.44 10.53 14.84
N ALA A 164 -4.14 11.46 14.17
CA ALA A 164 -5.15 11.11 13.16
C ALA A 164 -4.51 10.63 11.86
N LEU A 165 -3.37 11.23 11.47
CA LEU A 165 -2.60 10.81 10.30
C LEU A 165 -1.94 9.44 10.52
N ALA A 166 -1.42 9.16 11.72
CA ALA A 166 -0.90 7.86 12.11
C ALA A 166 -1.99 6.78 12.09
N HIS A 167 -3.17 7.08 12.65
CA HIS A 167 -4.30 6.16 12.61
C HIS A 167 -4.84 5.91 11.20
N TYR A 168 -4.78 6.92 10.32
CA TYR A 168 -5.09 6.69 8.90
C TYR A 168 -4.10 5.75 8.22
N ALA A 169 -2.80 5.82 8.56
CA ALA A 169 -1.82 4.86 8.08
C ALA A 169 -2.10 3.43 8.60
N ASP A 170 -2.60 3.29 9.84
CA ASP A 170 -3.00 1.99 10.41
C ASP A 170 -4.21 1.40 9.68
N ILE A 171 -5.25 2.19 9.41
CA ILE A 171 -6.43 1.76 8.60
C ILE A 171 -5.98 1.16 7.26
N LEU A 172 -5.01 1.78 6.58
CA LEU A 172 -4.47 1.29 5.32
C LEU A 172 -3.56 0.05 5.47
N THR A 173 -2.94 -0.13 6.64
CA THR A 173 -2.01 -1.22 6.94
C THR A 173 -2.75 -2.49 7.36
N ASP A 174 -3.76 -2.37 8.21
CA ASP A 174 -4.68 -3.46 8.55
C ASP A 174 -5.51 -3.86 7.31
N GLY A 175 -6.01 -2.87 6.57
CA GLY A 175 -6.77 -3.08 5.34
C GLY A 175 -5.96 -3.69 4.17
N ALA A 176 -4.63 -3.66 4.21
CA ALA A 176 -3.76 -4.04 3.09
C ALA A 176 -4.06 -5.43 2.47
N PHE A 177 -4.44 -6.41 3.29
CA PHE A 177 -4.82 -7.77 2.87
C PHE A 177 -6.28 -8.13 3.23
N GLY A 178 -7.10 -7.13 3.55
CA GLY A 178 -8.52 -7.27 3.90
C GLY A 178 -9.45 -7.14 2.70
N ASN A 179 -10.74 -6.86 2.96
CA ASN A 179 -11.71 -6.56 1.90
C ASN A 179 -11.77 -5.05 1.61
N TYR A 180 -11.77 -4.67 0.34
CA TYR A 180 -11.86 -3.26 -0.07
C TYR A 180 -13.17 -2.58 0.37
N ARG A 181 -14.29 -3.30 0.51
CA ARG A 181 -15.55 -2.76 1.04
C ARG A 181 -15.46 -2.38 2.52
N ASP A 182 -14.74 -3.16 3.32
CA ASP A 182 -14.52 -2.86 4.74
C ASP A 182 -13.54 -1.68 4.86
N LEU A 183 -12.48 -1.67 4.05
CA LEU A 183 -11.54 -0.56 3.99
C LEU A 183 -12.20 0.77 3.60
N LEU A 184 -13.13 0.77 2.63
CA LEU A 184 -13.90 1.97 2.28
C LEU A 184 -14.71 2.50 3.47
N GLN A 185 -15.27 1.61 4.30
CA GLN A 185 -16.03 1.98 5.50
C GLN A 185 -15.14 2.59 6.58
N GLU A 186 -14.02 1.94 6.93
CA GLU A 186 -13.05 2.51 7.88
C GLU A 186 -12.52 3.88 7.41
N VAL A 187 -12.32 4.04 6.09
CA VAL A 187 -11.99 5.33 5.48
C VAL A 187 -13.14 6.35 5.60
N THR A 188 -14.42 5.96 5.39
CA THR A 188 -15.59 6.84 5.59
C THR A 188 -15.69 7.34 7.03
N TYR A 189 -15.41 6.47 8.01
CA TYR A 189 -15.50 6.82 9.43
C TYR A 189 -14.19 7.38 10.01
N SER A 190 -13.13 7.54 9.21
CA SER A 190 -11.86 8.09 9.68
C SER A 190 -11.93 9.62 9.91
N PRO A 191 -11.51 10.14 11.08
CA PRO A 191 -11.36 11.57 11.31
C PRO A 191 -10.44 12.28 10.31
N ALA A 192 -9.39 11.60 9.85
CA ALA A 192 -8.42 12.17 8.91
C ALA A 192 -9.07 12.41 7.53
N MET A 193 -9.83 11.43 7.02
CA MET A 193 -10.55 11.54 5.76
C MET A 193 -11.66 12.60 5.83
N ALA A 194 -12.41 12.65 6.94
CA ALA A 194 -13.48 13.64 7.12
C ALA A 194 -13.00 15.09 7.21
N ILE A 195 -11.80 15.32 7.74
CA ILE A 195 -11.16 16.63 7.71
C ILE A 195 -10.64 16.94 6.31
N PHE A 196 -9.98 15.97 5.66
CA PHE A 196 -9.35 16.19 4.35
C PHE A 196 -10.36 16.48 3.23
N LEU A 197 -11.48 15.74 3.19
CA LEU A 197 -12.56 15.90 2.20
C LEU A 197 -13.80 16.60 2.79
N THR A 198 -13.57 17.44 3.80
CA THR A 198 -14.48 18.47 4.35
C THR A 198 -15.88 18.05 4.81
N TYR A 199 -16.20 16.74 4.86
CA TYR A 199 -17.48 16.23 5.34
C TYR A 199 -17.57 16.05 6.86
N LEU A 200 -16.50 16.30 7.61
CA LEU A 200 -16.57 16.40 9.07
C LEU A 200 -17.58 17.50 9.45
N ARG A 201 -18.65 17.10 10.14
CA ARG A 201 -19.78 17.96 10.52
C ARG A 201 -20.57 18.52 9.33
N ASN A 202 -20.62 17.77 8.24
CA ASN A 202 -21.54 18.04 7.15
C ASN A 202 -23.00 18.01 7.66
N GLU A 203 -23.76 19.06 7.43
CA GLU A 203 -25.15 19.19 7.90
C GLU A 203 -26.14 19.03 6.75
N LYS A 204 -27.28 18.39 7.02
CA LYS A 204 -28.39 18.35 6.06
C LYS A 204 -28.81 19.73 5.57
N ALA A 205 -29.34 19.72 4.35
CA ALA A 205 -29.78 20.91 3.64
C ALA A 205 -30.77 21.75 4.48
N ASP A 206 -30.60 23.07 4.45
CA ASP A 206 -31.53 24.04 5.03
C ASP A 206 -31.88 25.09 3.98
N PRO A 207 -33.02 24.96 3.28
CA PRO A 207 -33.46 25.90 2.27
C PRO A 207 -33.72 27.32 2.80
N ALA A 208 -33.97 27.50 4.11
CA ALA A 208 -34.16 28.83 4.70
C ALA A 208 -32.83 29.57 4.91
N GLN A 209 -31.71 28.82 5.05
CA GLN A 209 -30.35 29.36 5.15
C GLN A 209 -29.58 29.26 3.82
N GLY A 210 -30.10 28.56 2.82
CA GLY A 210 -29.40 28.24 1.58
C GLY A 210 -28.27 27.21 1.75
N ARG A 211 -28.28 26.44 2.85
CA ARG A 211 -27.27 25.41 3.11
C ARG A 211 -27.57 24.16 2.27
N VAL A 212 -26.54 23.65 1.60
CA VAL A 212 -26.51 22.33 0.97
C VAL A 212 -25.42 21.48 1.65
N PRO A 213 -25.50 20.13 1.60
CA PRO A 213 -24.42 19.27 2.06
C PRO A 213 -23.11 19.53 1.29
N ASP A 214 -21.97 19.33 1.96
CA ASP A 214 -20.66 19.27 1.29
C ASP A 214 -20.59 18.02 0.39
N GLU A 215 -20.18 18.24 -0.86
CA GLU A 215 -20.13 17.25 -1.93
C GLU A 215 -18.76 16.58 -2.13
N ASN A 216 -17.70 17.06 -1.48
CA ASN A 216 -16.34 16.67 -1.82
C ASN A 216 -16.11 15.17 -1.62
N TYR A 217 -16.43 14.62 -0.44
CA TYR A 217 -16.27 13.17 -0.23
C TYR A 217 -17.13 12.32 -1.17
N ALA A 218 -18.36 12.73 -1.46
CA ALA A 218 -19.22 12.03 -2.42
C ALA A 218 -18.59 12.00 -3.83
N ARG A 219 -18.02 13.13 -4.27
CA ARG A 219 -17.33 13.23 -5.56
C ARG A 219 -16.10 12.34 -5.61
N GLU A 220 -15.20 12.45 -4.65
CA GLU A 220 -13.92 11.74 -4.71
C GLU A 220 -14.07 10.23 -4.42
N LEU A 221 -15.07 9.84 -3.61
CA LEU A 221 -15.44 8.43 -3.41
C LEU A 221 -15.79 7.76 -4.75
N LEU A 222 -16.63 8.40 -5.57
CA LEU A 222 -16.95 7.89 -6.91
C LEU A 222 -15.75 8.02 -7.87
N GLN A 223 -15.17 9.22 -7.95
CA GLN A 223 -14.23 9.61 -9.00
C GLN A 223 -12.83 9.03 -8.85
N LEU A 224 -12.31 8.96 -7.62
CA LEU A 224 -10.91 8.66 -7.33
C LEU A 224 -10.74 7.35 -6.56
N PHE A 225 -11.72 6.98 -5.73
CA PHE A 225 -11.60 5.83 -4.85
C PHE A 225 -12.27 4.56 -5.39
N THR A 226 -13.29 4.65 -6.25
CA THR A 226 -14.08 3.47 -6.63
C THR A 226 -14.28 3.24 -8.12
N ILE A 227 -15.02 4.11 -8.83
CA ILE A 227 -15.55 3.79 -10.17
C ILE A 227 -14.93 4.61 -11.31
N GLY A 228 -14.35 5.78 -11.02
CA GLY A 228 -13.84 6.69 -12.04
C GLY A 228 -14.93 7.50 -12.73
N LEU A 229 -14.55 8.30 -13.73
CA LEU A 229 -15.49 9.16 -14.48
C LEU A 229 -16.28 8.42 -15.57
N VAL A 230 -15.71 7.35 -16.14
CA VAL A 230 -16.20 6.70 -17.37
C VAL A 230 -16.38 5.21 -17.19
N GLU A 231 -17.37 4.63 -17.87
CA GLU A 231 -17.68 3.20 -17.83
C GLU A 231 -16.51 2.40 -18.40
N LEU A 232 -16.13 1.32 -17.72
CA LEU A 232 -14.99 0.48 -18.10
C LEU A 232 -15.44 -0.93 -18.47
N ASN A 233 -14.87 -1.46 -19.53
CA ASN A 233 -14.82 -2.90 -19.75
C ASN A 233 -14.02 -3.58 -18.63
N ALA A 234 -14.20 -4.88 -18.43
CA ALA A 234 -13.47 -5.66 -17.43
C ALA A 234 -11.92 -5.64 -17.63
N ASP A 235 -11.45 -5.28 -18.82
CA ASP A 235 -10.04 -5.10 -19.17
C ASP A 235 -9.51 -3.67 -18.90
N GLY A 236 -10.31 -2.81 -18.29
CA GLY A 236 -9.96 -1.43 -17.97
C GLY A 236 -9.94 -0.46 -19.16
N THR A 237 -10.38 -0.89 -20.35
CA THR A 237 -10.61 0.02 -21.49
C THR A 237 -11.94 0.75 -21.34
N PRO A 238 -12.05 2.03 -21.75
CA PRO A 238 -13.33 2.75 -21.74
C PRO A 238 -14.39 2.11 -22.63
N VAL A 239 -15.64 2.09 -22.19
CA VAL A 239 -16.79 1.79 -23.04
C VAL A 239 -17.04 2.99 -23.95
N THR A 240 -17.15 2.73 -25.25
CA THR A 240 -17.33 3.77 -26.27
C THR A 240 -18.76 3.80 -26.81
N THR A 241 -19.32 5.01 -26.93
CA THR A 241 -20.55 5.29 -27.68
C THR A 241 -20.39 4.96 -29.18
N PRO A 242 -21.49 4.81 -29.95
CA PRO A 242 -21.43 4.56 -31.40
C PRO A 242 -20.65 5.61 -32.20
N ASP A 243 -20.55 6.84 -31.68
CA ASP A 243 -19.80 7.95 -32.29
C ASP A 243 -18.32 8.00 -31.83
N GLY A 244 -17.88 7.07 -30.97
CA GLY A 244 -16.49 6.91 -30.51
C GLY A 244 -16.09 7.74 -29.29
N GLY A 245 -17.03 8.41 -28.61
CA GLY A 245 -16.79 9.07 -27.32
C GLY A 245 -16.92 8.10 -26.13
N GLU A 246 -16.28 8.38 -25.00
CA GLU A 246 -16.41 7.60 -23.77
C GLU A 246 -17.80 7.77 -23.12
N VAL A 247 -18.26 6.77 -22.37
CA VAL A 247 -19.53 6.83 -21.62
C VAL A 247 -19.27 7.34 -20.19
N GLU A 248 -19.85 8.48 -19.81
CA GLU A 248 -19.80 9.02 -18.45
C GLU A 248 -20.70 8.20 -17.50
N LEU A 249 -20.22 7.89 -16.28
CA LEU A 249 -20.94 7.03 -15.33
C LEU A 249 -22.06 7.71 -14.53
N TYR A 250 -21.86 8.99 -14.21
CA TYR A 250 -22.69 9.74 -13.29
C TYR A 250 -22.59 11.24 -13.57
N ASP A 251 -23.56 12.02 -13.10
CA ASP A 251 -23.54 13.48 -13.20
C ASP A 251 -23.49 14.16 -11.81
N ASN A 252 -23.59 15.50 -11.77
CA ASN A 252 -23.55 16.22 -10.48
C ASN A 252 -24.77 15.92 -9.60
N GLY A 253 -25.89 15.47 -10.17
CA GLY A 253 -27.06 15.02 -9.43
C GLY A 253 -26.73 13.81 -8.55
N ASP A 254 -26.02 12.82 -9.09
CA ASP A 254 -25.52 11.67 -8.31
C ASP A 254 -24.63 12.12 -7.14
N ILE A 255 -23.73 13.08 -7.40
CA ILE A 255 -22.85 13.66 -6.36
C ILE A 255 -23.70 14.35 -5.27
N THR A 256 -24.65 15.22 -5.63
CA THR A 256 -25.49 15.96 -4.67
C THR A 256 -26.41 15.02 -3.88
N GLU A 257 -26.90 13.94 -4.48
CA GLU A 257 -27.72 12.93 -3.81
C GLU A 257 -26.90 12.04 -2.86
N LEU A 258 -25.71 11.61 -3.28
CA LEU A 258 -24.76 10.88 -2.44
C LEU A 258 -24.22 11.74 -1.29
N ALA A 259 -24.00 13.05 -1.50
CA ALA A 259 -23.56 13.97 -0.44
C ALA A 259 -24.50 14.01 0.77
N LYS A 260 -25.80 13.74 0.58
CA LYS A 260 -26.78 13.61 1.66
C LYS A 260 -26.47 12.44 2.60
N VAL A 261 -25.85 11.37 2.11
CA VAL A 261 -25.49 10.18 2.89
C VAL A 261 -24.51 10.54 4.01
N PHE A 262 -23.51 11.36 3.73
CA PHE A 262 -22.42 11.69 4.66
C PHE A 262 -22.71 12.87 5.58
N THR A 263 -23.97 13.32 5.65
CA THR A 263 -24.42 14.32 6.62
C THR A 263 -24.60 13.70 8.00
N GLY A 264 -24.23 14.43 9.06
CA GLY A 264 -24.38 14.00 10.45
C GLY A 264 -23.14 13.36 11.10
N LEU A 265 -22.09 13.03 10.35
CA LEU A 265 -20.83 12.52 10.92
C LEU A 265 -20.05 13.60 11.69
N SER A 266 -19.64 13.30 12.92
CA SER A 266 -18.67 14.09 13.69
C SER A 266 -17.90 13.23 14.67
N PHE A 267 -16.91 13.82 15.34
CA PHE A 267 -16.14 13.17 16.40
C PHE A 267 -17.03 12.63 17.52
N ASP A 268 -16.64 11.49 18.11
CA ASP A 268 -17.21 11.07 19.40
C ASP A 268 -16.95 12.15 20.46
N GLY A 269 -18.03 12.73 20.96
CA GLY A 269 -18.02 13.93 21.77
C GLY A 269 -19.43 14.35 22.15
N PRO A 270 -19.57 15.20 23.17
CA PRO A 270 -20.87 15.49 23.79
C PRO A 270 -21.86 16.22 22.87
N ARG A 271 -21.39 16.77 21.73
CA ARG A 271 -22.19 17.49 20.72
C ARG A 271 -21.52 17.41 19.35
N PHE A 272 -22.32 17.38 18.29
CA PHE A 272 -21.89 17.46 16.90
C PHE A 272 -20.83 18.56 16.63
N GLN A 273 -21.06 19.81 17.10
CA GLN A 273 -20.14 20.94 16.95
C GLN A 273 -19.11 21.08 18.10
N THR A 274 -18.59 19.97 18.68
CA THR A 274 -17.59 20.05 19.76
C THR A 274 -16.22 20.51 19.23
N THR A 275 -15.70 21.63 19.72
CA THR A 275 -14.39 22.19 19.29
C THR A 275 -13.23 21.24 19.61
N PHE A 276 -12.18 21.20 18.79
CA PHE A 276 -11.05 20.25 18.95
C PHE A 276 -10.41 20.33 20.34
N GLN A 277 -10.29 21.52 20.93
CA GLN A 277 -9.74 21.76 22.28
C GLN A 277 -10.62 21.20 23.43
N ARG A 278 -11.76 20.57 23.11
CA ARG A 278 -12.70 19.95 24.06
C ARG A 278 -12.95 18.47 23.76
N LEU A 279 -12.33 17.93 22.72
CA LEU A 279 -12.36 16.51 22.45
C LEU A 279 -11.28 15.80 23.27
N PRO A 280 -11.54 14.61 23.81
CA PRO A 280 -10.49 13.79 24.42
C PRO A 280 -9.56 13.27 23.31
N LEU A 281 -8.27 13.06 23.63
CA LEU A 281 -7.27 12.61 22.65
C LEU A 281 -7.69 11.37 21.81
N PRO A 282 -8.35 10.33 22.37
CA PRO A 282 -8.86 9.20 21.59
C PRO A 282 -9.82 9.53 20.46
N ALA A 283 -10.58 10.62 20.52
CA ALA A 283 -11.51 10.99 19.45
C ALA A 283 -10.78 11.24 18.12
N PHE A 284 -9.50 11.60 18.14
CA PHE A 284 -8.70 11.84 16.93
C PHE A 284 -8.20 10.56 16.24
N TYR A 285 -8.34 9.39 16.87
CA TYR A 285 -8.00 8.07 16.32
C TYR A 285 -9.08 7.01 16.62
N SER A 286 -10.34 7.45 16.73
CA SER A 286 -11.51 6.57 16.83
C SER A 286 -12.45 6.86 15.65
N PRO A 287 -13.28 5.88 15.24
CA PRO A 287 -14.34 6.12 14.27
C PRO A 287 -15.21 7.33 14.65
N LEU A 288 -15.62 8.09 13.63
CA LEU A 288 -16.63 9.12 13.77
C LEU A 288 -17.98 8.51 14.15
N VAL A 289 -18.88 9.31 14.70
CA VAL A 289 -20.22 8.89 15.13
C VAL A 289 -21.30 9.70 14.42
N MET A 290 -22.42 9.04 14.14
CA MET A 290 -23.57 9.65 13.48
C MET A 290 -24.44 10.43 14.47
N PHE A 291 -24.64 11.72 14.19
CA PHE A 291 -25.60 12.58 14.89
C PHE A 291 -26.85 12.76 14.03
N GLU A 292 -27.80 11.82 14.15
CA GLU A 292 -29.04 11.73 13.35
C GLU A 292 -29.81 13.05 13.18
N GLN A 293 -29.84 13.93 14.19
CA GLN A 293 -30.51 15.22 14.07
C GLN A 293 -29.90 16.15 12.98
N PHE A 294 -28.66 15.89 12.55
CA PHE A 294 -27.97 16.57 11.45
C PHE A 294 -27.93 15.73 10.15
N HIS A 295 -28.34 14.45 10.19
CA HIS A 295 -28.43 13.58 9.01
C HIS A 295 -29.67 13.88 8.15
N SER A 296 -29.52 13.75 6.82
CA SER A 296 -30.57 14.00 5.84
C SER A 296 -31.62 12.88 5.81
N GLU A 297 -32.80 13.17 6.38
CA GLU A 297 -33.99 12.32 6.33
C GLU A 297 -34.60 12.17 4.92
N GLN A 298 -34.09 12.88 3.92
CA GLN A 298 -34.58 12.76 2.54
C GLN A 298 -34.25 11.38 1.95
N ALA A 299 -35.11 10.91 1.05
CA ALA A 299 -34.75 9.85 0.11
C ALA A 299 -33.55 10.30 -0.76
N LYS A 300 -32.72 9.34 -1.17
CA LYS A 300 -31.46 9.56 -1.88
C LYS A 300 -31.41 8.61 -3.07
N GLN A 301 -31.08 9.11 -4.26
CA GLN A 301 -31.02 8.32 -5.50
C GLN A 301 -29.78 8.71 -6.30
N PHE A 302 -28.84 7.79 -6.46
CA PHE A 302 -27.59 7.99 -7.20
C PHE A 302 -27.15 6.66 -7.81
N LEU A 303 -26.55 6.67 -9.00
CA LEU A 303 -26.27 5.46 -9.79
C LEU A 303 -27.53 4.58 -9.87
N THR A 304 -27.40 3.29 -9.54
CA THR A 304 -28.50 2.34 -9.38
C THR A 304 -29.02 2.24 -7.93
N VAL A 305 -28.47 3.01 -6.99
CA VAL A 305 -28.75 2.95 -5.55
C VAL A 305 -29.96 3.81 -5.20
N SER A 306 -30.87 3.26 -4.39
CA SER A 306 -32.06 3.95 -3.89
C SER A 306 -32.16 3.77 -2.38
N ILE A 307 -32.06 4.87 -1.64
CA ILE A 307 -32.15 4.89 -0.17
C ILE A 307 -33.46 5.58 0.22
N PRO A 308 -34.39 4.89 0.92
CA PRO A 308 -35.66 5.48 1.35
C PRO A 308 -35.51 6.70 2.25
N GLU A 309 -36.53 7.55 2.28
CA GLU A 309 -36.66 8.60 3.29
C GLU A 309 -36.67 8.03 4.71
N ASN A 310 -36.17 8.80 5.67
CA ASN A 310 -36.04 8.44 7.09
C ASN A 310 -35.17 7.19 7.36
N THR A 311 -34.35 6.76 6.41
CA THR A 311 -33.28 5.78 6.67
C THR A 311 -32.24 6.41 7.61
N PRO A 312 -31.86 5.74 8.73
CA PRO A 312 -30.81 6.22 9.63
C PRO A 312 -29.49 6.52 8.90
N GLY A 313 -28.64 7.34 9.50
CA GLY A 313 -27.41 7.81 8.87
C GLY A 313 -26.40 6.68 8.61
N ASP A 314 -26.10 5.85 9.61
CA ASP A 314 -25.18 4.72 9.45
C ASP A 314 -25.71 3.71 8.42
N GLN A 315 -27.01 3.38 8.46
CA GLN A 315 -27.65 2.52 7.46
C GLN A 315 -27.64 3.14 6.04
N SER A 316 -27.71 4.47 5.93
CA SER A 316 -27.57 5.16 4.64
C SER A 316 -26.14 5.03 4.09
N ILE A 317 -25.13 5.05 4.97
CA ILE A 317 -23.72 4.85 4.60
C ILE A 317 -23.49 3.42 4.12
N ASP A 318 -23.96 2.41 4.87
CA ASP A 318 -23.85 0.99 4.48
C ASP A 318 -24.44 0.74 3.09
N LEU A 319 -25.69 1.17 2.85
CA LEU A 319 -26.38 1.00 1.57
C LEU A 319 -25.67 1.72 0.41
N ALA A 320 -25.05 2.88 0.68
CA ALA A 320 -24.30 3.62 -0.32
C ALA A 320 -22.98 2.91 -0.67
N LEU A 321 -22.22 2.49 0.36
CA LEU A 321 -20.94 1.80 0.17
C LEU A 321 -21.16 0.44 -0.49
N ASP A 322 -22.17 -0.33 -0.12
CA ASP A 322 -22.54 -1.60 -0.77
C ASP A 322 -22.85 -1.41 -2.26
N GLY A 323 -23.67 -0.40 -2.58
CA GLY A 323 -24.09 -0.13 -3.96
C GLY A 323 -22.97 0.39 -4.86
N ILE A 324 -22.14 1.30 -4.34
CA ILE A 324 -20.95 1.81 -5.05
C ILE A 324 -19.92 0.68 -5.21
N PHE A 325 -19.66 -0.09 -4.15
CA PHE A 325 -18.74 -1.20 -4.19
C PHE A 325 -19.16 -2.24 -5.23
N ALA A 326 -20.43 -2.65 -5.25
CA ALA A 326 -20.96 -3.64 -6.19
C ALA A 326 -20.91 -3.20 -7.67
N HIS A 327 -20.57 -1.95 -7.97
CA HIS A 327 -20.46 -1.46 -9.34
C HIS A 327 -19.33 -2.18 -10.13
N PRO A 328 -19.56 -2.60 -11.39
CA PRO A 328 -18.57 -3.36 -12.17
C PRO A 328 -17.22 -2.66 -12.35
N ASN A 329 -17.19 -1.33 -12.48
CA ASN A 329 -15.93 -0.57 -12.64
C ASN A 329 -14.92 -0.75 -11.50
N VAL A 330 -15.33 -1.10 -10.27
CA VAL A 330 -14.41 -1.05 -9.10
C VAL A 330 -13.22 -2.01 -9.28
N GLY A 331 -13.47 -3.23 -9.79
CA GLY A 331 -12.43 -4.22 -10.07
C GLY A 331 -11.33 -3.71 -11.03
N PRO A 332 -11.65 -3.32 -12.28
CA PRO A 332 -10.66 -2.80 -13.22
C PRO A 332 -10.08 -1.43 -12.80
N PHE A 333 -10.86 -0.55 -12.16
CA PHE A 333 -10.39 0.77 -11.74
C PHE A 333 -9.34 0.70 -10.62
N VAL A 334 -9.61 -0.07 -9.56
CA VAL A 334 -8.66 -0.27 -8.45
C VAL A 334 -7.51 -1.18 -8.90
N GLY A 335 -7.81 -2.26 -9.63
CA GLY A 335 -6.82 -3.21 -10.14
C GLY A 335 -5.76 -2.54 -11.02
N ARG A 336 -6.15 -1.71 -11.98
CA ARG A 336 -5.20 -0.96 -12.83
C ARG A 336 -4.28 -0.06 -12.01
N GLN A 337 -4.81 0.66 -11.03
CA GLN A 337 -4.01 1.56 -10.19
C GLN A 337 -3.01 0.80 -9.31
N LEU A 338 -3.41 -0.34 -8.73
CA LEU A 338 -2.51 -1.18 -7.96
C LEU A 338 -1.39 -1.79 -8.85
N ILE A 339 -1.69 -2.24 -10.07
CA ILE A 339 -0.65 -2.67 -11.02
C ILE A 339 0.36 -1.53 -11.29
N GLN A 340 -0.11 -0.28 -11.44
CA GLN A 340 0.76 0.90 -11.58
C GLN A 340 1.57 1.21 -10.33
N ARG A 341 1.07 0.89 -9.12
CA ARG A 341 1.85 1.05 -7.89
C ARG A 341 2.94 -0.01 -7.78
N PHE A 342 2.71 -1.25 -8.20
CA PHE A 342 3.66 -2.35 -7.99
C PHE A 342 4.59 -2.66 -9.18
N VAL A 343 4.05 -2.78 -10.41
CA VAL A 343 4.74 -3.46 -11.52
C VAL A 343 5.01 -2.55 -12.72
N THR A 344 3.97 -2.00 -13.36
CA THR A 344 4.12 -1.27 -14.63
C THR A 344 3.15 -0.10 -14.77
N SER A 345 3.65 1.03 -15.29
CA SER A 345 2.87 2.26 -15.48
C SER A 345 1.83 2.13 -16.59
N ALA A 346 2.02 1.22 -17.55
CA ALA A 346 1.16 0.97 -18.70
C ALA A 346 0.82 -0.53 -18.84
N PRO A 347 0.00 -1.11 -17.93
CA PRO A 347 -0.38 -2.52 -18.01
C PRO A 347 -1.24 -2.82 -19.24
N SER A 348 -1.13 -4.03 -19.78
CA SER A 348 -2.02 -4.47 -20.86
C SER A 348 -3.47 -4.60 -20.38
N PRO A 349 -4.47 -4.46 -21.27
CA PRO A 349 -5.86 -4.74 -20.91
C PRO A 349 -6.05 -6.18 -20.39
N ALA A 350 -5.28 -7.14 -20.93
CA ALA A 350 -5.34 -8.53 -20.49
C ALA A 350 -4.85 -8.69 -19.03
N TYR A 351 -3.85 -7.93 -18.60
CA TYR A 351 -3.37 -7.90 -17.22
C TYR A 351 -4.45 -7.30 -16.29
N VAL A 352 -4.97 -6.13 -16.64
CA VAL A 352 -6.06 -5.49 -15.87
C VAL A 352 -7.26 -6.43 -15.75
N SER A 353 -7.62 -7.16 -16.81
CA SER A 353 -8.70 -8.15 -16.78
C SER A 353 -8.46 -9.31 -15.82
N ARG A 354 -7.23 -9.84 -15.73
CA ARG A 354 -6.88 -10.92 -14.80
C ARG A 354 -6.96 -10.46 -13.34
N VAL A 355 -6.47 -9.25 -13.05
CA VAL A 355 -6.52 -8.65 -11.70
C VAL A 355 -7.95 -8.25 -11.31
N ALA A 356 -8.73 -7.67 -12.23
CA ALA A 356 -10.15 -7.38 -12.02
C ALA A 356 -10.94 -8.66 -11.73
N ALA A 357 -10.66 -9.76 -12.45
CA ALA A 357 -11.30 -11.04 -12.18
C ALA A 357 -10.91 -11.65 -10.82
N ALA A 358 -9.71 -11.38 -10.31
CA ALA A 358 -9.33 -11.76 -8.93
C ALA A 358 -10.06 -10.90 -7.89
N PHE A 359 -10.19 -9.59 -8.13
CA PHE A 359 -11.01 -8.68 -7.31
C PHE A 359 -12.47 -9.15 -7.26
N ASP A 360 -13.08 -9.42 -8.42
CA ASP A 360 -14.50 -9.77 -8.53
C ASP A 360 -14.85 -11.14 -7.93
N ARG A 361 -13.93 -12.12 -8.00
CA ARG A 361 -14.11 -13.44 -7.35
C ARG A 361 -13.70 -13.47 -5.88
N GLY A 362 -12.82 -12.58 -5.44
CA GLY A 362 -12.21 -12.64 -4.12
C GLY A 362 -11.15 -13.74 -3.95
N ASP A 363 -10.69 -14.35 -5.04
CA ASP A 363 -9.72 -15.45 -4.99
C ASP A 363 -8.70 -15.44 -6.14
N TYR A 364 -7.52 -15.96 -5.83
CA TYR A 364 -6.45 -16.23 -6.79
C TYR A 364 -5.85 -17.61 -6.54
N GLU A 365 -5.58 -18.36 -7.61
CA GLU A 365 -4.92 -19.66 -7.56
C GLU A 365 -3.46 -19.47 -7.97
N LEU A 366 -2.54 -19.66 -7.02
CA LEU A 366 -1.09 -19.62 -7.24
C LEU A 366 -0.67 -20.78 -8.16
N PRO A 367 0.49 -20.73 -8.84
CA PRO A 367 0.93 -21.79 -9.76
C PRO A 367 1.04 -23.20 -9.15
N SER A 368 1.25 -23.35 -7.84
CA SER A 368 1.14 -24.64 -7.13
C SER A 368 -0.27 -25.24 -7.04
N GLY A 369 -1.31 -24.47 -7.39
CA GLY A 369 -2.73 -24.79 -7.13
C GLY A 369 -3.23 -24.31 -5.77
N THR A 370 -2.38 -23.66 -4.95
CA THR A 370 -2.77 -23.07 -3.67
C THR A 370 -3.65 -21.85 -3.88
N ARG A 371 -4.81 -21.79 -3.22
CA ARG A 371 -5.71 -20.63 -3.31
C ARG A 371 -5.48 -19.64 -2.16
N VAL A 372 -5.49 -18.35 -2.52
CA VAL A 372 -5.41 -17.21 -1.59
C VAL A 372 -6.59 -16.28 -1.80
N GLY A 373 -6.98 -15.61 -0.72
CA GLY A 373 -8.22 -14.82 -0.63
C GLY A 373 -9.39 -15.61 -0.03
N SER A 374 -10.43 -14.88 0.34
CA SER A 374 -11.65 -15.33 1.01
C SER A 374 -12.68 -15.97 0.07
N GLY A 375 -12.60 -15.71 -1.23
CA GLY A 375 -13.69 -16.00 -2.18
C GLY A 375 -14.83 -14.99 -2.11
N GLU A 376 -14.65 -13.86 -1.41
CA GLU A 376 -15.58 -12.73 -1.39
C GLU A 376 -15.00 -11.56 -2.18
N ARG A 377 -15.81 -10.98 -3.06
CA ARG A 377 -15.41 -9.86 -3.91
C ARG A 377 -14.72 -8.75 -3.10
N GLY A 378 -13.65 -8.18 -3.65
CA GLY A 378 -12.87 -7.09 -3.04
C GLY A 378 -11.71 -7.55 -2.16
N ASP A 379 -11.44 -8.85 -2.06
CA ASP A 379 -10.31 -9.39 -1.32
C ASP A 379 -8.96 -8.90 -1.88
N LEU A 380 -8.25 -8.08 -1.11
CA LEU A 380 -6.99 -7.47 -1.54
C LEU A 380 -5.81 -8.45 -1.51
N LYS A 381 -5.90 -9.56 -0.75
CA LYS A 381 -4.91 -10.64 -0.75
C LYS A 381 -4.90 -11.38 -2.09
N ALA A 382 -6.09 -11.68 -2.62
CA ALA A 382 -6.25 -12.22 -3.98
C ALA A 382 -5.74 -11.25 -5.05
N VAL A 383 -6.05 -9.95 -4.91
CA VAL A 383 -5.63 -8.90 -5.86
C VAL A 383 -4.11 -8.76 -5.92
N ILE A 384 -3.41 -8.64 -4.78
CA ILE A 384 -1.95 -8.46 -4.79
C ILE A 384 -1.21 -9.72 -5.26
N ALA A 385 -1.74 -10.91 -4.96
CA ALA A 385 -1.24 -12.17 -5.53
C ALA A 385 -1.40 -12.19 -7.06
N ALA A 386 -2.57 -11.80 -7.58
CA ALA A 386 -2.82 -11.71 -9.01
C ALA A 386 -1.94 -10.69 -9.74
N ILE A 387 -1.51 -9.62 -9.05
CA ILE A 387 -0.56 -8.63 -9.57
C ILE A 387 0.85 -9.22 -9.61
N LEU A 388 1.39 -9.66 -8.47
CA LEU A 388 2.80 -10.04 -8.38
C LEU A 388 3.12 -11.33 -9.15
N MET A 389 2.17 -12.27 -9.24
CA MET A 389 2.32 -13.55 -9.93
C MET A 389 1.87 -13.53 -11.41
N ASP A 390 1.48 -12.36 -11.94
CA ASP A 390 1.02 -12.25 -13.33
C ASP A 390 2.12 -12.61 -14.35
N VAL A 391 1.73 -13.22 -15.47
CA VAL A 391 2.66 -13.56 -16.56
C VAL A 391 3.41 -12.34 -17.11
N GLU A 392 2.81 -11.16 -17.14
CA GLU A 392 3.48 -9.92 -17.55
C GLU A 392 4.47 -9.42 -16.48
N ALA A 393 4.14 -9.58 -15.19
CA ALA A 393 5.05 -9.25 -14.10
C ALA A 393 6.27 -10.20 -14.02
N ARG A 394 6.08 -11.47 -14.35
CA ARG A 394 7.08 -12.53 -14.20
C ARG A 394 7.89 -12.85 -15.45
N SER A 395 7.36 -12.66 -16.66
CA SER A 395 8.07 -13.11 -17.88
C SER A 395 9.35 -12.32 -18.17
N ALA A 396 10.33 -12.99 -18.78
CA ALA A 396 11.53 -12.37 -19.33
C ALA A 396 11.21 -11.48 -20.55
N ALA A 397 10.25 -11.88 -21.39
CA ALA A 397 9.84 -11.11 -22.57
C ALA A 397 9.32 -9.71 -22.19
N SER A 398 8.57 -9.59 -21.08
CA SER A 398 8.14 -8.30 -20.54
C SER A 398 9.29 -7.46 -19.99
N ALA A 399 10.36 -8.06 -19.46
CA ALA A 399 11.54 -7.31 -19.00
C ALA A 399 12.35 -6.70 -20.16
N GLU A 400 12.35 -7.36 -21.32
CA GLU A 400 13.00 -6.90 -22.55
C GLU A 400 12.17 -5.86 -23.31
N ASP A 401 10.85 -5.79 -23.08
CA ASP A 401 9.95 -4.85 -23.75
C ASP A 401 10.22 -3.39 -23.29
N PRO A 402 10.59 -2.47 -24.20
CA PRO A 402 10.85 -1.07 -23.85
C PRO A 402 9.59 -0.29 -23.42
N THR A 403 8.40 -0.83 -23.61
CA THR A 403 7.11 -0.24 -23.20
C THR A 403 6.66 -0.71 -21.81
N PHE A 404 7.32 -1.72 -21.23
CA PHE A 404 6.98 -2.29 -19.93
C PHE A 404 7.78 -1.67 -18.77
N GLY A 405 7.22 -1.80 -17.56
CA GLY A 405 7.81 -1.33 -16.32
C GLY A 405 7.26 0.03 -15.87
N LYS A 406 7.86 0.58 -14.82
CA LYS A 406 7.53 1.90 -14.25
C LYS A 406 8.80 2.66 -13.86
N LEU A 407 8.70 3.97 -13.69
CA LEU A 407 9.76 4.67 -12.95
C LEU A 407 9.64 4.30 -11.46
N ARG A 408 10.77 3.97 -10.81
CA ARG A 408 10.82 3.86 -9.35
C ARG A 408 10.44 5.21 -8.74
N GLU A 409 9.50 5.23 -7.81
CA GLU A 409 9.06 6.44 -7.12
C GLU A 409 10.17 6.95 -6.18
N PRO A 410 10.34 8.27 -5.97
CA PRO A 410 11.45 8.77 -5.15
C PRO A 410 11.54 8.18 -3.73
N VAL A 411 10.41 7.96 -3.05
CA VAL A 411 10.39 7.27 -1.74
C VAL A 411 11.00 5.87 -1.84
N LEU A 412 10.58 5.08 -2.85
CA LEU A 412 11.12 3.73 -3.09
C LEU A 412 12.62 3.75 -3.42
N ARG A 413 13.10 4.77 -4.14
CA ARG A 413 14.52 4.92 -4.46
C ARG A 413 15.40 5.13 -3.23
N PHE A 414 14.88 5.81 -2.21
CA PHE A 414 15.62 6.06 -0.95
C PHE A 414 15.49 4.89 0.03
N THR A 415 14.31 4.28 0.15
CA THR A 415 14.13 3.10 1.01
C THR A 415 14.90 1.90 0.49
N HIS A 416 14.99 1.70 -0.83
CA HIS A 416 15.81 0.62 -1.42
C HIS A 416 17.29 0.82 -1.09
N TRP A 417 17.82 2.07 -1.14
CA TRP A 417 19.17 2.34 -0.62
C TRP A 417 19.31 1.93 0.85
N ALA A 418 18.43 2.44 1.72
CA ALA A 418 18.54 2.22 3.16
C ALA A 418 18.45 0.74 3.54
N ARG A 419 17.62 -0.04 2.83
CA ARG A 419 17.48 -1.49 3.00
C ARG A 419 18.65 -2.26 2.41
N ALA A 420 19.03 -1.98 1.16
CA ALA A 420 20.08 -2.72 0.43
C ALA A 420 21.44 -2.64 1.13
N PHE A 421 21.73 -1.50 1.77
CA PHE A 421 22.96 -1.28 2.54
C PHE A 421 22.72 -1.28 4.06
N GLU A 422 21.67 -1.96 4.54
CA GLU A 422 21.47 -2.34 5.95
C GLU A 422 21.81 -1.19 6.93
N VAL A 423 21.12 -0.04 6.83
CA VAL A 423 21.42 1.14 7.67
C VAL A 423 21.32 0.82 9.17
N ASN A 424 22.19 1.42 9.97
CA ASN A 424 22.28 1.16 11.41
C ASN A 424 21.01 1.47 12.23
N SER A 425 20.17 2.38 11.74
CA SER A 425 18.87 2.77 12.30
C SER A 425 18.13 3.64 11.28
N ALA A 426 16.84 3.39 11.12
CA ALA A 426 15.91 4.19 10.33
C ALA A 426 15.24 5.33 11.14
N ASP A 427 15.75 5.67 12.33
CA ASP A 427 15.24 6.79 13.12
C ASP A 427 15.51 8.14 12.43
N ALA A 428 14.44 8.69 11.85
CA ALA A 428 14.43 9.96 11.13
C ALA A 428 14.36 11.18 12.06
N ALA A 429 14.20 11.00 13.38
CA ALA A 429 14.00 12.11 14.31
C ALA A 429 15.17 13.11 14.34
N ASN A 430 16.39 12.66 14.03
CA ASN A 430 17.57 13.53 13.92
C ASN A 430 17.92 13.96 12.47
N GLU A 431 17.18 13.51 11.44
CA GLU A 431 17.50 13.80 10.04
C GLU A 431 16.68 14.98 9.50
N LEU A 432 17.27 16.19 9.45
CA LEU A 432 16.57 17.38 8.98
C LEU A 432 16.09 17.24 7.51
N SER A 433 16.83 16.47 6.70
CA SER A 433 16.45 16.12 5.32
C SER A 433 15.19 15.25 5.22
N LEU A 434 14.86 14.45 6.24
CA LEU A 434 13.67 13.57 6.25
C LEU A 434 12.41 14.24 6.82
N ARG A 435 12.57 15.33 7.57
CA ARG A 435 11.44 16.15 8.07
C ARG A 435 10.58 16.73 6.94
N ASN A 436 11.21 17.14 5.82
CA ASN A 436 10.50 17.56 4.61
C ASN A 436 11.22 17.11 3.33
N THR A 437 10.66 16.09 2.68
CA THR A 437 11.19 15.50 1.44
C THR A 437 10.42 15.93 0.18
N ASN A 438 9.38 16.77 0.30
CA ASN A 438 8.52 17.22 -0.83
C ASN A 438 9.20 18.21 -1.78
N ARG A 439 10.34 18.83 -1.41
CA ARG A 439 11.04 19.81 -2.26
C ARG A 439 11.70 19.16 -3.47
N ALA A 440 11.66 19.85 -4.62
CA ALA A 440 12.22 19.36 -5.88
C ALA A 440 13.76 19.25 -5.87
N GLU A 441 14.44 20.02 -5.02
CA GLU A 441 15.89 19.96 -4.78
C GLU A 441 16.27 18.88 -3.74
N ALA A 442 15.27 18.21 -3.15
CA ALA A 442 15.43 17.08 -2.23
C ALA A 442 14.92 15.79 -2.93
N LEU A 443 14.16 14.95 -2.23
CA LEU A 443 13.62 13.71 -2.79
C LEU A 443 12.46 13.95 -3.78
N GLY A 444 11.67 15.01 -3.59
CA GLY A 444 10.50 15.34 -4.42
C GLY A 444 9.20 14.57 -4.09
N GLN A 445 9.17 13.82 -2.98
CA GLN A 445 8.01 13.05 -2.52
C GLN A 445 8.13 12.78 -1.00
N GLN A 446 7.06 12.93 -0.23
CA GLN A 446 6.97 12.57 1.20
C GLN A 446 5.72 11.74 1.45
N ALA A 447 5.86 10.58 2.10
CA ALA A 447 4.71 9.72 2.40
C ALA A 447 3.63 10.48 3.18
N TYR A 448 2.37 10.20 2.84
CA TYR A 448 1.17 10.84 3.39
C TYR A 448 1.13 12.39 3.29
N ARG A 449 1.91 13.01 2.39
CA ARG A 449 1.86 14.47 2.12
C ARG A 449 1.72 14.74 0.62
N SER A 450 0.67 14.20 0.01
CA SER A 450 0.35 14.50 -1.38
C SER A 450 0.01 15.99 -1.55
N PRO A 451 0.39 16.63 -2.67
CA PRO A 451 0.13 18.04 -2.92
C PRO A 451 -1.34 18.34 -3.25
N SER A 452 -2.16 17.30 -3.49
CA SER A 452 -3.58 17.42 -3.81
C SER A 452 -4.31 16.10 -3.56
N VAL A 453 -5.64 16.13 -3.66
CA VAL A 453 -6.50 14.93 -3.65
C VAL A 453 -6.20 13.98 -4.82
N PHE A 454 -5.68 14.48 -5.95
CA PHE A 454 -5.21 13.67 -7.09
C PHE A 454 -3.84 13.02 -6.86
N ASN A 455 -3.45 12.82 -5.59
CA ASN A 455 -2.14 12.32 -5.17
C ASN A 455 -0.98 13.22 -5.71
N PHE A 456 0.25 12.71 -5.75
CA PHE A 456 1.40 13.33 -6.40
C PHE A 456 1.26 13.42 -7.93
N TYR A 457 0.57 12.45 -8.53
CA TYR A 457 0.49 12.30 -9.98
C TYR A 457 -0.69 11.42 -10.40
N ARG A 458 -1.26 11.67 -11.58
CA ARG A 458 -2.54 11.08 -12.01
C ARG A 458 -2.35 9.71 -12.69
N PRO A 459 -3.14 8.67 -12.34
CA PRO A 459 -3.04 7.32 -12.94
C PRO A 459 -3.12 7.28 -14.48
N GLY A 460 -3.89 8.19 -15.08
CA GLY A 460 -4.04 8.33 -16.53
C GLY A 460 -3.02 9.25 -17.22
N TYR A 461 -1.97 9.72 -16.54
CA TYR A 461 -1.05 10.70 -17.12
C TYR A 461 -0.16 10.09 -18.20
N ILE A 462 -0.28 10.65 -19.42
CA ILE A 462 0.58 10.40 -20.58
C ILE A 462 1.51 11.61 -20.72
N ALA A 463 2.83 11.39 -20.71
CA ALA A 463 3.83 12.47 -20.60
C ALA A 463 4.04 13.19 -21.94
N PRO A 464 3.57 14.44 -22.14
CA PRO A 464 3.61 15.11 -23.44
C PRO A 464 5.05 15.45 -23.86
N GLY A 465 5.35 15.33 -25.14
CA GLY A 465 6.69 15.63 -25.68
C GLY A 465 7.78 14.60 -25.35
N THR A 466 7.39 13.43 -24.85
CA THR A 466 8.29 12.29 -24.58
C THR A 466 8.02 11.14 -25.56
N GLU A 467 8.94 10.20 -25.68
CA GLU A 467 8.75 8.98 -26.49
C GLU A 467 7.61 8.11 -25.95
N THR A 468 7.50 7.96 -24.62
CA THR A 468 6.38 7.24 -23.97
C THR A 468 5.03 7.91 -24.26
N GLY A 469 4.98 9.24 -24.27
CA GLY A 469 3.79 9.99 -24.65
C GLY A 469 3.42 9.88 -26.12
N ALA A 470 4.40 9.85 -27.02
CA ALA A 470 4.18 9.61 -28.44
C ALA A 470 3.68 8.18 -28.73
N ALA A 471 4.07 7.21 -27.89
CA ALA A 471 3.56 5.85 -27.91
C ALA A 471 2.18 5.68 -27.21
N GLY A 472 1.62 6.73 -26.60
CA GLY A 472 0.34 6.69 -25.89
C GLY A 472 0.38 5.95 -24.55
N LEU A 473 1.57 5.69 -24.00
CA LEU A 473 1.75 4.96 -22.74
C LEU A 473 1.44 5.86 -21.54
N THR A 474 0.70 5.34 -20.56
CA THR A 474 0.61 6.00 -19.25
C THR A 474 1.94 5.84 -18.51
N ALA A 475 2.49 6.96 -18.05
CA ALA A 475 3.72 7.02 -17.27
C ALA A 475 3.52 7.99 -16.09
N PRO A 476 2.66 7.65 -15.11
CA PRO A 476 2.19 8.61 -14.12
C PRO A 476 3.30 9.31 -13.34
N GLU A 477 4.34 8.56 -12.99
CA GLU A 477 5.51 9.00 -12.23
C GLU A 477 6.34 10.09 -12.97
N LEU A 478 6.19 10.22 -14.29
CA LEU A 478 6.81 11.31 -15.05
C LEU A 478 6.19 12.68 -14.72
N GLN A 479 4.96 12.74 -14.19
CA GLN A 479 4.32 14.02 -13.82
C GLN A 479 5.10 14.77 -12.72
N ILE A 480 5.84 14.06 -11.87
CA ILE A 480 6.76 14.63 -10.86
C ILE A 480 8.23 14.57 -11.26
N THR A 481 8.56 14.03 -12.45
CA THR A 481 9.94 13.92 -12.94
C THR A 481 10.30 15.16 -13.77
N THR A 482 10.78 16.18 -13.07
CA THR A 482 11.23 17.47 -13.61
C THR A 482 12.76 17.57 -13.71
N ALA A 483 13.26 18.57 -14.45
CA ALA A 483 14.69 18.88 -14.48
C ALA A 483 15.29 19.14 -13.08
N SER A 484 14.52 19.75 -12.17
CA SER A 484 14.94 19.97 -10.78
C SER A 484 15.05 18.65 -10.01
N THR A 485 14.03 17.78 -10.05
CA THR A 485 14.02 16.51 -9.31
C THR A 485 15.03 15.50 -9.82
N VAL A 486 15.36 15.53 -11.12
CA VAL A 486 16.41 14.67 -11.71
C VAL A 486 17.80 15.04 -11.15
N VAL A 487 18.02 16.30 -10.75
CA VAL A 487 19.24 16.75 -10.07
C VAL A 487 19.13 16.69 -8.54
N GLY A 488 17.94 16.91 -7.98
CA GLY A 488 17.64 16.86 -6.56
C GLY A 488 17.86 15.47 -5.96
N TYR A 489 17.35 14.43 -6.61
CA TYR A 489 17.48 13.04 -6.12
C TYR A 489 18.95 12.58 -5.96
N PRO A 490 19.85 12.73 -6.96
CA PRO A 490 21.29 12.44 -6.78
C PRO A 490 21.93 13.19 -5.60
N ASN A 491 21.65 14.49 -5.46
CA ASN A 491 22.19 15.31 -4.37
C ASN A 491 21.68 14.86 -3.00
N PHE A 492 20.38 14.55 -2.91
CA PHE A 492 19.75 14.02 -1.71
C PHE A 492 20.36 12.66 -1.32
N LEU A 493 20.41 11.70 -2.25
CA LEU A 493 21.00 10.38 -2.02
C LEU A 493 22.47 10.48 -1.60
N ALA A 494 23.28 11.27 -2.30
CA ALA A 494 24.68 11.49 -1.97
C ALA A 494 24.85 12.04 -0.54
N SER A 495 23.95 12.92 -0.07
CA SER A 495 24.03 13.44 1.30
C SER A 495 23.90 12.34 2.35
N PHE A 496 23.12 11.28 2.11
CA PHE A 496 23.03 10.13 3.01
C PHE A 496 24.18 9.14 2.81
N VAL A 497 24.49 8.77 1.55
CA VAL A 497 25.57 7.85 1.18
C VAL A 497 26.92 8.25 1.79
N PHE A 498 27.23 9.56 1.80
CA PHE A 498 28.48 10.12 2.34
C PHE A 498 28.37 10.60 3.80
N GLY A 499 27.24 10.41 4.48
CA GLY A 499 27.06 10.83 5.88
C GLY A 499 27.02 12.35 6.09
N LEU A 500 26.62 13.11 5.06
CA LEU A 500 26.56 14.57 5.02
C LEU A 500 25.16 15.14 5.28
N SER A 501 24.15 14.30 5.55
CA SER A 501 22.79 14.72 5.88
C SER A 501 22.81 15.65 7.12
N PRO A 502 22.17 16.85 7.05
CA PRO A 502 22.12 17.78 8.16
C PRO A 502 21.34 17.19 9.34
N LYS A 503 22.01 17.12 10.50
CA LYS A 503 21.41 16.68 11.76
C LYS A 503 20.71 17.84 12.50
N ILE A 504 19.70 17.50 13.29
CA ILE A 504 19.00 18.44 14.20
C ILE A 504 19.85 18.67 15.45
N ASP A 505 20.32 17.59 16.08
CA ASP A 505 21.35 17.57 17.10
C ASP A 505 22.60 16.85 16.58
N ARG A 506 23.78 17.43 16.84
CA ARG A 506 25.08 16.90 16.39
C ARG A 506 25.78 16.06 17.47
N ASP A 507 25.32 16.14 18.71
CA ASP A 507 25.86 15.36 19.83
C ASP A 507 25.17 13.98 19.95
N GLU A 508 24.00 13.81 19.32
CA GLU A 508 23.31 12.52 19.18
C GLU A 508 24.03 11.56 18.19
N PRO A 509 23.94 10.22 18.39
CA PRO A 509 24.51 9.24 17.47
C PRO A 509 23.96 9.39 16.04
N PRO A 510 24.79 9.14 15.00
CA PRO A 510 24.33 9.21 13.63
C PRO A 510 23.39 8.05 13.29
N THR A 511 22.20 8.39 12.79
CA THR A 511 21.26 7.45 12.13
C THR A 511 21.52 7.41 10.63
N TYR A 512 20.87 6.48 9.91
CA TYR A 512 21.04 6.26 8.45
C TYR A 512 22.50 6.01 8.01
N VAL A 513 23.32 5.39 8.85
CA VAL A 513 24.68 4.98 8.50
C VAL A 513 24.64 3.64 7.78
N ALA A 514 24.84 3.66 6.46
CA ALA A 514 24.85 2.47 5.61
C ALA A 514 26.09 1.57 5.79
N ASN A 515 25.85 0.27 5.85
CA ASN A 515 26.82 -0.82 5.89
C ASN A 515 27.28 -1.22 4.46
N TYR A 516 28.45 -0.73 4.04
CA TYR A 516 29.05 -1.10 2.75
C TYR A 516 30.02 -2.29 2.83
N ALA A 517 30.03 -3.07 3.92
CA ALA A 517 31.05 -4.11 4.11
C ALA A 517 31.10 -5.15 2.98
N ARG A 518 29.94 -5.54 2.42
CA ARG A 518 29.87 -6.46 1.27
C ARG A 518 30.52 -5.86 0.01
N GLN A 519 30.32 -4.57 -0.24
CA GLN A 519 30.88 -3.86 -1.40
C GLN A 519 32.37 -3.54 -1.23
N VAL A 520 32.80 -3.11 -0.03
CA VAL A 520 34.21 -2.84 0.30
C VAL A 520 35.07 -4.08 0.09
N ALA A 521 34.55 -5.28 0.41
CA ALA A 521 35.24 -6.55 0.21
C ALA A 521 35.56 -6.87 -1.27
N VAL A 522 34.88 -6.23 -2.23
CA VAL A 522 35.09 -6.43 -3.69
C VAL A 522 35.56 -5.16 -4.42
N ALA A 523 35.57 -3.99 -3.78
CA ALA A 523 35.82 -2.68 -4.42
C ALA A 523 37.21 -2.47 -5.04
N ALA A 524 38.16 -3.38 -4.80
CA ALA A 524 39.45 -3.40 -5.47
C ALA A 524 39.33 -3.79 -6.96
N ASP A 525 38.32 -4.59 -7.31
CA ASP A 525 37.96 -4.97 -8.67
C ASP A 525 36.66 -4.25 -9.07
N PRO A 526 36.72 -3.25 -9.99
CA PRO A 526 35.54 -2.53 -10.46
C PRO A 526 34.46 -3.44 -11.08
N GLN A 527 34.82 -4.56 -11.71
CA GLN A 527 33.83 -5.48 -12.28
C GLN A 527 33.11 -6.26 -11.17
N ALA A 528 33.84 -6.81 -10.21
CA ALA A 528 33.24 -7.53 -9.07
C ALA A 528 32.34 -6.61 -8.20
N LEU A 529 32.73 -5.33 -8.04
CA LEU A 529 31.90 -4.33 -7.39
C LEU A 529 30.62 -4.03 -8.18
N LEU A 530 30.73 -3.88 -9.51
CA LEU A 530 29.57 -3.65 -10.36
C LEU A 530 28.66 -4.87 -10.43
N ASP A 531 29.18 -6.09 -10.50
CA ASP A 531 28.38 -7.32 -10.46
C ASP A 531 27.57 -7.44 -9.16
N ASN A 532 28.17 -7.09 -8.02
CA ASN A 532 27.47 -7.05 -6.74
C ASN A 532 26.34 -6.00 -6.71
N LEU A 533 26.62 -4.77 -7.17
CA LEU A 533 25.64 -3.69 -7.18
C LEU A 533 24.54 -3.91 -8.22
N ASP A 534 24.88 -4.49 -9.36
CA ASP A 534 23.96 -4.78 -10.47
C ASP A 534 22.91 -5.81 -10.04
N LEU A 535 23.33 -6.89 -9.38
CA LEU A 535 22.39 -7.85 -8.78
C LEU A 535 21.51 -7.23 -7.67
N LEU A 536 22.08 -6.37 -6.82
CA LEU A 536 21.41 -5.83 -5.63
C LEU A 536 20.43 -4.68 -5.93
N LEU A 537 20.72 -3.86 -6.94
CA LEU A 537 19.99 -2.62 -7.25
C LEU A 537 19.23 -2.71 -8.57
N THR A 538 19.83 -3.30 -9.60
CA THR A 538 19.30 -3.36 -10.98
C THR A 538 18.95 -4.78 -11.46
N HIS A 539 18.92 -5.77 -10.56
CA HIS A 539 18.55 -7.15 -10.87
C HIS A 539 19.22 -7.72 -12.14
N GLY A 540 20.50 -7.39 -12.36
CA GLY A 540 21.29 -7.86 -13.52
C GLY A 540 21.01 -7.14 -14.84
N THR A 541 20.37 -5.96 -14.83
CA THR A 541 19.99 -5.22 -16.06
C THR A 541 20.92 -4.06 -16.41
N LEU A 542 21.99 -3.79 -15.64
CA LEU A 542 22.90 -2.66 -15.89
C LEU A 542 23.63 -2.84 -17.23
N GLN A 543 23.43 -1.93 -18.18
CA GLN A 543 23.90 -2.10 -19.54
C GLN A 543 25.42 -1.96 -19.64
N ALA A 544 26.01 -2.61 -20.66
CA ALA A 544 27.45 -2.58 -20.91
C ALA A 544 28.02 -1.15 -21.00
N GLU A 545 27.32 -0.22 -21.66
CA GLU A 545 27.77 1.18 -21.74
C GLU A 545 27.79 1.87 -20.36
N THR A 546 26.76 1.63 -19.54
CA THR A 546 26.69 2.15 -18.17
C THR A 546 27.79 1.55 -17.30
N ARG A 547 28.04 0.24 -17.41
CA ARG A 547 29.15 -0.45 -16.74
C ARG A 547 30.51 0.10 -17.15
N GLU A 548 30.78 0.30 -18.43
CA GLU A 548 32.03 0.91 -18.94
C GLU A 548 32.23 2.33 -18.40
N ARG A 549 31.17 3.16 -18.40
CA ARG A 549 31.21 4.53 -17.87
C ARG A 549 31.52 4.57 -16.37
N ILE A 550 30.91 3.70 -15.56
CA ILE A 550 31.16 3.64 -14.12
C ILE A 550 32.56 3.08 -13.85
N THR A 551 32.96 2.01 -14.55
CA THR A 551 34.32 1.42 -14.46
C THR A 551 35.39 2.48 -14.70
N GLY A 552 35.29 3.22 -15.81
CA GLY A 552 36.26 4.25 -16.17
C GLY A 552 36.32 5.44 -15.20
N LEU A 553 35.30 5.64 -14.35
CA LEU A 553 35.36 6.59 -13.24
C LEU A 553 36.01 5.97 -11.99
N LEU A 554 35.69 4.72 -11.67
CA LEU A 554 36.30 3.99 -10.53
C LEU A 554 37.80 3.80 -10.72
N ASP A 555 38.26 3.60 -11.96
CA ASP A 555 39.69 3.53 -12.32
C ASP A 555 40.46 4.85 -12.06
N THR A 556 39.77 5.97 -11.83
CA THR A 556 40.39 7.25 -11.43
C THR A 556 40.49 7.46 -9.92
N LEU A 557 39.89 6.57 -9.12
CA LEU A 557 39.97 6.58 -7.67
C LEU A 557 41.04 5.58 -7.21
N ASP A 558 41.73 5.90 -6.11
CA ASP A 558 42.67 4.96 -5.50
C ASP A 558 41.94 3.72 -4.93
N ALA A 559 42.71 2.70 -4.53
CA ALA A 559 42.21 1.45 -3.95
C ALA A 559 43.21 0.81 -2.96
N GLU A 560 44.11 1.62 -2.39
CA GLU A 560 45.21 1.12 -1.57
C GLU A 560 44.80 0.94 -0.10
N THR A 561 43.79 1.69 0.36
CA THR A 561 43.30 1.72 1.74
C THR A 561 41.82 1.35 1.85
N GLU A 562 41.38 1.01 3.07
CA GLU A 562 39.97 0.75 3.38
C GLU A 562 39.09 2.00 3.13
N GLU A 563 39.63 3.20 3.32
CA GLU A 563 38.93 4.47 3.03
C GLU A 563 38.71 4.64 1.52
N ASP A 564 39.69 4.29 0.68
CA ASP A 564 39.57 4.33 -0.78
C ASP A 564 38.53 3.32 -1.29
N LEU A 565 38.55 2.09 -0.75
CA LEU A 565 37.59 1.04 -1.08
C LEU A 565 36.17 1.42 -0.66
N LEU A 566 36.00 2.07 0.49
CA LEU A 566 34.72 2.63 0.93
C LEU A 566 34.25 3.79 0.04
N LEU A 567 35.16 4.67 -0.38
CA LEU A 567 34.86 5.75 -1.32
C LEU A 567 34.39 5.18 -2.67
N ARG A 568 35.10 4.19 -3.23
CA ARG A 568 34.70 3.46 -4.44
C ARG A 568 33.32 2.82 -4.31
N ALA A 569 33.06 2.08 -3.23
CA ALA A 569 31.78 1.44 -2.96
C ALA A 569 30.62 2.45 -2.91
N ARG A 570 30.79 3.55 -2.17
CA ARG A 570 29.81 4.65 -2.06
C ARG A 570 29.56 5.33 -3.41
N PHE A 571 30.62 5.63 -4.15
CA PHE A 571 30.54 6.33 -5.44
C PHE A 571 29.88 5.46 -6.51
N ALA A 572 30.27 4.19 -6.62
CA ALA A 572 29.61 3.22 -7.50
C ALA A 572 28.12 3.08 -7.17
N SER A 573 27.75 3.01 -5.89
CA SER A 573 26.36 2.91 -5.45
C SER A 573 25.52 4.11 -5.94
N VAL A 574 26.01 5.35 -5.77
CA VAL A 574 25.31 6.55 -6.28
C VAL A 574 25.18 6.53 -7.80
N LEU A 575 26.22 6.12 -8.52
CA LEU A 575 26.18 6.06 -9.99
C LEU A 575 25.20 4.99 -10.51
N VAL A 576 25.20 3.79 -9.93
CA VAL A 576 24.22 2.74 -10.28
C VAL A 576 22.80 3.23 -9.95
N MET A 577 22.60 3.80 -8.75
CA MET A 577 21.29 4.32 -8.32
C MET A 577 20.81 5.57 -9.09
N THR A 578 21.65 6.16 -9.94
CA THR A 578 21.26 7.29 -10.80
C THR A 578 21.26 6.94 -12.29
N SER A 579 21.53 5.67 -12.63
CA SER A 579 21.43 5.13 -13.98
C SER A 579 19.97 4.96 -14.43
N PRO A 580 19.66 5.08 -15.74
CA PRO A 580 18.33 4.75 -16.28
C PRO A 580 17.82 3.35 -15.87
N GLU A 581 18.71 2.36 -15.80
CA GLU A 581 18.44 0.97 -15.42
C GLU A 581 18.00 0.82 -13.95
N TYR A 582 18.44 1.72 -13.07
CA TYR A 582 17.88 1.82 -11.72
C TYR A 582 16.67 2.75 -11.65
N ILE A 583 16.58 3.81 -12.45
CA ILE A 583 15.42 4.70 -12.39
C ILE A 583 14.16 4.01 -12.94
N VAL A 584 14.29 3.11 -13.91
CA VAL A 584 13.20 2.29 -14.45
C VAL A 584 13.21 0.90 -13.83
N LEU A 585 12.12 0.51 -13.19
CA LEU A 585 11.87 -0.86 -12.73
C LEU A 585 11.11 -1.61 -13.82
N ARG A 586 11.66 -2.73 -14.29
CA ARG A 586 11.01 -3.62 -15.27
C ARG A 586 10.60 -4.95 -14.64
#